data_AF-A0A7I7WEJ9-F1
#
_entry.id   AF-A0A7I7WEJ9-F1
#
_cell.length_a   1.000
_cell.length_b   1.000
_cell.length_c   1.000
_cell.angle_alpha   90.00
_cell.angle_beta   90.00
_cell.angle_gamma   90.00
#
_symmetry.space_group_name_H-M   'P 1'
#
loop_
_entity.id
_entity.type
_entity.pdbx_description
1 polymer ?
#
loop_
_entity_poly.entity_id
_entity_poly.type
_entity_poly.pdbx_seq_one_letter_code
_entity_poly.pdbx_strand_id
1 'polypeptide(L)'
;MTVEHVARVPIRHPDVVAAGRHYGMTIRTCVPADPQTKGGSEATVRIAKADLVPTEANLLDAYATFAELQQACRDFCEQVNARPHRATGRVPAELLVEELPRLHVLPAQPVALAFGLTRRVGWDSTISVEGVRYSVPHHHIDERVWVRWCGEELVVTVIADGGGRDRPPRPWAARATADPRRALPQ
;
A
#
# COMPACT_ATOMS: atom_id res chain seq x y z
N MET A 1 -3.71 12.35 9.03
CA MET A 1 -4.64 11.35 9.62
C MET A 1 -5.65 11.93 10.61
N THR A 2 -5.38 13.10 11.21
CA THR A 2 -6.39 14.02 11.76
C THR A 2 -5.91 15.40 11.33
N VAL A 3 -6.77 16.21 10.71
CA VAL A 3 -6.39 17.53 10.19
C VAL A 3 -6.42 18.55 11.31
N GLU A 4 -7.44 18.48 12.17
CA GLU A 4 -7.61 19.34 13.34
C GLU A 4 -8.56 18.69 14.36
N HIS A 5 -8.76 19.34 15.51
CA HIS A 5 -9.80 18.99 16.47
C HIS A 5 -10.76 20.16 16.63
N VAL A 6 -12.05 19.93 16.44
CA VAL A 6 -13.11 20.90 16.76
C VAL A 6 -13.95 20.33 17.88
N ALA A 7 -14.06 21.05 18.99
CA ALA A 7 -14.79 20.60 20.19
C ALA A 7 -14.38 19.19 20.68
N ARG A 8 -13.08 18.86 20.63
CA ARG A 8 -12.49 17.53 20.95
C ARG A 8 -12.90 16.39 20.01
N VAL A 9 -13.58 16.68 18.91
CA VAL A 9 -13.86 15.72 17.84
C VAL A 9 -12.72 15.77 16.81
N PRO A 10 -12.04 14.64 16.53
CA PRO A 10 -10.96 14.60 15.54
C PRO A 10 -11.54 14.71 14.13
N ILE A 11 -11.19 15.79 13.42
CA ILE A 11 -11.56 15.97 12.01
C ILE A 11 -10.61 15.17 11.14
N ARG A 12 -11.17 14.25 10.36
CA ARG A 12 -10.40 13.34 9.51
C ARG A 12 -10.14 13.97 8.16
N HIS A 13 -8.99 13.65 7.60
CA HIS A 13 -8.68 14.03 6.23
C HIS A 13 -9.75 13.43 5.30
N PRO A 14 -10.31 14.19 4.34
CA PRO A 14 -11.37 13.71 3.45
C PRO A 14 -11.03 12.38 2.78
N ASP A 15 -9.79 12.23 2.33
CA ASP A 15 -9.29 11.00 1.70
C ASP A 15 -9.37 9.76 2.60
N VAL A 16 -9.06 9.95 3.88
CA VAL A 16 -9.11 8.91 4.90
C VAL A 16 -10.57 8.51 5.18
N VAL A 17 -11.50 9.48 5.15
CA VAL A 17 -12.94 9.22 5.25
C VAL A 17 -13.46 8.48 4.02
N ALA A 18 -13.03 8.88 2.82
CA ALA A 18 -13.41 8.25 1.56
C ALA A 18 -12.97 6.78 1.52
N ALA A 19 -11.71 6.50 1.87
CA ALA A 19 -11.20 5.13 2.02
C ALA A 19 -12.00 4.35 3.09
N GLY A 20 -12.29 5.00 4.22
CA GLY A 20 -13.11 4.43 5.28
C GLY A 20 -14.46 3.89 4.79
N ARG A 21 -15.21 4.75 4.09
CA ARG A 21 -16.52 4.41 3.51
C ARG A 21 -16.41 3.33 2.43
N HIS A 22 -15.40 3.43 1.57
CA HIS A 22 -15.23 2.51 0.45
C HIS A 22 -15.02 1.06 0.91
N TYR A 23 -14.18 0.85 1.93
CA TYR A 23 -13.85 -0.48 2.45
C TYR A 23 -14.73 -0.92 3.64
N GLY A 24 -15.76 -0.16 4.00
CA GLY A 24 -16.61 -0.46 5.16
C GLY A 24 -15.85 -0.41 6.51
N MET A 25 -14.76 0.34 6.60
CA MET A 25 -13.93 0.44 7.80
C MET A 25 -14.26 1.72 8.60
N THR A 26 -14.18 1.60 9.93
CA THR A 26 -14.29 2.76 10.84
C THR A 26 -12.91 3.11 11.40
N ILE A 27 -12.45 4.33 11.15
CA ILE A 27 -11.16 4.79 11.65
C ILE A 27 -11.35 5.36 13.06
N ARG A 28 -10.78 4.65 14.03
CA ARG A 28 -10.73 5.07 15.44
C ARG A 28 -9.39 5.74 15.72
N THR A 29 -9.41 6.91 16.37
CA THR A 29 -8.20 7.49 16.96
C THR A 29 -8.21 7.22 18.44
N CYS A 30 -7.06 6.80 18.93
CA CYS A 30 -6.79 6.76 20.36
C CYS A 30 -6.72 8.20 20.89
N VAL A 31 -7.32 8.45 22.04
CA VAL A 31 -7.10 9.71 22.77
C VAL A 31 -5.71 9.63 23.43
N PRO A 32 -4.94 10.73 23.50
CA PRO A 32 -3.70 10.74 24.25
C PRO A 32 -3.91 10.25 25.70
N ALA A 33 -2.98 9.43 26.20
CA ALA A 33 -3.01 8.84 27.54
C ALA A 33 -4.17 7.88 27.85
N ASP A 34 -4.71 7.18 26.84
CA ASP A 34 -5.62 6.04 27.02
C ASP A 34 -4.90 4.70 26.73
N PRO A 35 -4.23 4.10 27.74
CA PRO A 35 -3.42 2.90 27.56
C PRO A 35 -4.24 1.66 27.20
N GLN A 36 -5.51 1.58 27.61
CA GLN A 36 -6.40 0.48 27.28
C GLN A 36 -6.62 0.35 25.77
N THR A 37 -6.73 1.47 25.05
CA THR A 37 -6.89 1.49 23.58
C THR A 37 -5.57 1.24 22.84
N LYS A 38 -4.42 1.44 23.51
CA LYS A 38 -3.08 1.38 22.90
C LYS A 38 -2.40 0.00 22.97
N GLY A 39 -2.78 -0.85 23.94
CA GLY A 39 -2.08 -2.10 24.24
C GLY A 39 -1.89 -3.09 23.07
N GLY A 40 -2.82 -3.14 22.11
CA GLY A 40 -2.67 -3.99 20.92
C GLY A 40 -1.58 -3.51 19.94
N SER A 41 -1.43 -2.19 19.79
CA SER A 41 -0.40 -1.61 18.92
C SER A 41 1.01 -1.77 19.51
N GLU A 42 1.15 -1.71 20.83
CA GLU A 42 2.43 -1.85 21.53
C GLU A 42 2.98 -3.28 21.45
N ALA A 43 2.11 -4.29 21.47
CA ALA A 43 2.53 -5.68 21.27
C ALA A 43 3.14 -5.92 19.88
N THR A 44 2.56 -5.31 18.83
CA THR A 44 3.06 -5.41 17.45
C THR A 44 4.40 -4.70 17.29
N VAL A 45 4.54 -3.50 17.88
CA VAL A 45 5.82 -2.77 17.90
C VAL A 45 6.90 -3.53 18.65
N ARG A 46 6.54 -4.19 19.76
CA ARG A 46 7.48 -5.02 20.52
C ARG A 46 7.97 -6.23 19.71
N ILE A 47 7.08 -6.90 18.97
CA ILE A 47 7.43 -8.02 18.10
C ILE A 47 8.40 -7.56 16.99
N ALA A 48 8.11 -6.42 16.34
CA ALA A 48 9.01 -5.87 15.33
C ALA A 48 10.37 -5.42 15.90
N LYS A 49 10.41 -4.80 17.09
CA LYS A 49 11.66 -4.37 17.73
C LYS A 49 12.51 -5.52 18.30
N ALA A 50 11.89 -6.65 18.64
CA ALA A 50 12.62 -7.78 19.20
C ALA A 50 13.45 -8.50 18.12
N ASP A 51 12.94 -8.58 16.90
CA ASP A 51 13.48 -9.46 15.87
C ASP A 51 13.89 -8.75 14.56
N LEU A 52 13.21 -7.66 14.19
CA LEU A 52 13.38 -7.03 12.86
C LEU A 52 14.14 -5.71 12.90
N VAL A 53 14.00 -4.95 13.99
CA VAL A 53 14.61 -3.62 14.16
C VAL A 53 15.52 -3.64 15.39
N PRO A 54 16.85 -3.78 15.22
CA PRO A 54 17.81 -3.57 16.30
C PRO A 54 17.48 -2.26 17.03
N THR A 55 17.40 -2.34 18.36
CA THR A 55 16.95 -1.21 19.21
C THR A 55 17.97 -0.06 19.20
N GLU A 56 19.20 -0.34 18.78
CA GLU A 56 20.28 0.60 18.50
C GLU A 56 20.09 1.14 17.07
N ALA A 57 19.61 2.37 16.93
CA ALA A 57 19.12 2.90 15.66
C ALA A 57 20.25 3.25 14.65
N ASN A 58 20.67 2.26 13.86
CA ASN A 58 21.12 2.41 12.47
C ASN A 58 20.95 1.06 11.74
N LEU A 59 20.01 0.99 10.80
CA LEU A 59 19.72 -0.25 10.06
C LEU A 59 20.69 -0.52 8.92
N LEU A 60 21.56 0.44 8.56
CA LEU A 60 22.48 0.32 7.42
C LEU A 60 23.48 -0.83 7.58
N ASP A 61 23.96 -1.09 8.81
CA ASP A 61 24.89 -2.20 9.06
C ASP A 61 24.20 -3.57 9.00
N ALA A 62 22.87 -3.61 9.16
CA ALA A 62 22.06 -4.82 9.11
C ALA A 62 21.48 -5.09 7.71
N TYR A 63 21.20 -4.04 6.93
CA TYR A 63 20.62 -4.12 5.59
C TYR A 63 21.29 -3.09 4.69
N ALA A 64 21.94 -3.57 3.61
CA ALA A 64 22.61 -2.72 2.63
C ALA A 64 21.62 -1.99 1.72
N THR A 65 20.41 -2.52 1.56
CA THR A 65 19.34 -1.92 0.74
C THR A 65 17.98 -1.98 1.42
N PHE A 66 17.07 -1.08 1.03
CA PHE A 66 15.69 -1.13 1.48
C PHE A 66 14.96 -2.40 1.00
N ALA A 67 15.37 -2.98 -0.13
CA ALA A 67 14.83 -4.23 -0.64
C ALA A 67 15.15 -5.41 0.29
N GLU A 68 16.36 -5.46 0.85
CA GLU A 68 16.75 -6.47 1.86
C GLU A 68 15.90 -6.34 3.13
N LEU A 69 15.67 -5.12 3.60
CA LEU A 69 14.77 -4.88 4.73
C LEU A 69 13.34 -5.35 4.41
N GLN A 70 12.82 -5.06 3.20
CA GLN A 70 11.51 -5.55 2.78
C GLN A 70 11.44 -7.08 2.76
N GLN A 71 12.50 -7.75 2.32
CA GLN A 71 12.54 -9.21 2.33
C GLN A 71 12.56 -9.75 3.75
N ALA A 72 13.39 -9.20 4.63
CA ALA A 72 13.42 -9.57 6.04
C ALA A 72 12.06 -9.37 6.73
N CYS A 73 11.33 -8.30 6.40
CA CYS A 73 9.94 -8.11 6.87
C CYS A 73 9.02 -9.26 6.43
N ARG A 74 9.13 -9.73 5.18
CA ARG A 74 8.31 -10.83 4.65
C ARG A 74 8.65 -12.14 5.35
N ASP A 75 9.93 -12.45 5.44
CA ASP A 75 10.42 -13.67 6.08
C ASP A 75 10.00 -13.70 7.57
N PHE A 76 10.07 -12.55 8.24
CA PHE A 76 9.62 -12.42 9.61
C PHE A 76 8.11 -12.64 9.77
N CYS A 77 7.29 -12.05 8.88
CA CYS A 77 5.85 -12.28 8.85
C CYS A 77 5.53 -13.77 8.66
N GLU A 78 6.24 -14.47 7.77
CA GLU A 78 6.07 -15.92 7.58
C GLU A 78 6.43 -16.69 8.85
N GLN A 79 7.57 -16.39 9.47
CA GLN A 79 8.01 -17.04 10.71
C GLN A 79 7.02 -16.85 11.86
N VAL A 80 6.49 -15.65 12.06
CA VAL A 80 5.52 -15.37 13.13
C VAL A 80 4.20 -16.09 12.86
N ASN A 81 3.73 -16.09 11.62
CA ASN A 81 2.46 -16.73 11.26
C ASN A 81 2.52 -18.27 11.20
N ALA A 82 3.72 -18.87 11.15
CA ALA A 82 3.94 -20.31 11.19
C ALA A 82 4.05 -20.89 12.62
N ARG A 83 4.21 -20.05 13.64
CA ARG A 83 4.33 -20.49 15.04
C ARG A 83 2.97 -20.54 15.73
N PRO A 84 2.70 -21.53 16.61
CA PRO A 84 1.47 -21.55 17.41
C PRO A 84 1.32 -20.26 18.24
N HIS A 85 0.19 -19.57 18.06
CA HIS A 85 -0.04 -18.32 18.76
C HIS A 85 -0.45 -18.57 20.22
N ARG A 86 0.14 -17.84 21.16
CA ARG A 86 -0.03 -18.06 22.61
C ARG A 86 -1.49 -18.06 23.08
N ALA A 87 -2.36 -17.24 22.48
CA ALA A 87 -3.76 -17.13 22.88
C ALA A 87 -4.66 -18.20 22.28
N THR A 88 -4.37 -18.66 21.05
CA THR A 88 -5.24 -19.60 20.31
C THR A 88 -4.69 -21.03 20.32
N GLY A 89 -3.41 -21.21 20.66
CA GLY A 89 -2.72 -22.50 20.66
C GLY A 89 -2.49 -23.11 19.27
N ARG A 90 -2.93 -22.43 18.20
CA ARG A 90 -2.88 -22.90 16.82
C ARG A 90 -2.02 -21.96 15.98
N VAL A 91 -1.54 -22.47 14.84
CA VAL A 91 -0.76 -21.70 13.87
C VAL A 91 -1.68 -20.70 13.16
N PRO A 92 -1.40 -19.39 13.19
CA PRO A 92 -2.21 -18.37 12.52
C PRO A 92 -2.43 -18.62 11.02
N ALA A 93 -1.41 -19.10 10.31
CA ALA A 93 -1.51 -19.40 8.89
C ALA A 93 -2.56 -20.48 8.58
N GLU A 94 -2.68 -21.50 9.42
CA GLU A 94 -3.68 -22.57 9.27
C GLU A 94 -5.09 -22.06 9.62
N LEU A 95 -5.20 -21.32 10.72
CA LEU A 95 -6.46 -20.69 11.14
C LEU A 95 -7.01 -19.75 10.07
N LEU A 96 -6.14 -18.94 9.45
CA LEU A 96 -6.54 -18.00 8.41
C LEU A 96 -7.19 -18.70 7.23
N VAL A 97 -6.73 -19.89 6.83
CA VAL A 97 -7.34 -20.67 5.73
C VAL A 97 -8.80 -21.05 6.08
N GLU A 98 -9.08 -21.39 7.33
CA GLU A 98 -10.43 -21.70 7.81
C GLU A 98 -11.32 -20.46 7.93
N GLU A 99 -10.72 -19.31 8.29
CA GLU A 99 -11.42 -18.05 8.54
C GLU A 99 -11.73 -17.28 7.24
N LEU A 100 -10.86 -17.36 6.23
CA LEU A 100 -10.99 -16.67 4.94
C LEU A 100 -12.41 -16.70 4.33
N PRO A 101 -13.12 -17.84 4.24
CA PRO A 101 -14.47 -17.87 3.65
C PRO A 101 -15.52 -17.13 4.48
N ARG A 102 -15.23 -16.79 5.74
CA ARG A 102 -16.12 -16.05 6.65
C ARG A 102 -15.82 -14.55 6.67
N LEU A 103 -14.70 -14.13 6.08
CA LEU A 103 -14.29 -12.73 6.04
C LEU A 103 -15.07 -11.95 4.98
N HIS A 104 -15.31 -10.67 5.25
CA HIS A 104 -15.94 -9.79 4.27
C HIS A 104 -15.00 -9.53 3.10
N VAL A 105 -15.48 -9.80 1.88
CA VAL A 105 -14.72 -9.54 0.66
C VAL A 105 -14.62 -8.04 0.42
N LEU A 106 -13.42 -7.54 0.16
CA LEU A 106 -13.21 -6.13 -0.17
C LEU A 106 -13.70 -5.82 -1.59
N PRO A 107 -14.14 -4.57 -1.86
CA PRO A 107 -14.46 -4.14 -3.22
C PRO A 107 -13.30 -4.37 -4.18
N ALA A 108 -13.62 -4.89 -5.37
CA ALA A 108 -12.64 -5.22 -6.41
C ALA A 108 -11.91 -3.99 -6.96
N GLN A 109 -12.56 -2.83 -6.97
CA GLN A 109 -11.97 -1.56 -7.35
C GLN A 109 -11.40 -0.89 -6.10
N PRO A 110 -10.11 -0.52 -6.04
CA PRO A 110 -9.57 0.18 -4.89
C PRO A 110 -9.94 1.67 -4.93
N VAL A 111 -9.82 2.33 -3.78
CA VAL A 111 -10.08 3.78 -3.69
C VAL A 111 -9.13 4.56 -4.61
N ALA A 112 -9.66 5.53 -5.36
CA ALA A 112 -8.91 6.24 -6.41
C ALA A 112 -7.59 6.88 -5.92
N LEU A 113 -7.58 7.27 -4.64
CA LEU A 113 -6.44 7.85 -3.93
C LEU A 113 -5.22 6.92 -3.88
N ALA A 114 -5.42 5.60 -3.99
CA ALA A 114 -4.35 4.63 -4.01
C ALA A 114 -3.54 4.63 -5.33
N PHE A 115 -4.04 5.27 -6.39
CA PHE A 115 -3.42 5.20 -7.70
C PHE A 115 -2.42 6.32 -8.01
N GLY A 116 -2.40 7.40 -7.21
CA GLY A 116 -1.46 8.52 -7.36
C GLY A 116 -1.96 9.62 -8.29
N LEU A 117 -1.05 10.23 -9.07
CA LEU A 117 -1.35 11.38 -9.93
C LEU A 117 -2.02 10.95 -11.23
N THR A 118 -3.03 11.67 -11.71
CA THR A 118 -3.59 11.42 -13.04
C THR A 118 -2.73 12.08 -14.12
N ARG A 119 -2.45 11.36 -15.20
CA ARG A 119 -1.79 11.84 -16.43
C ARG A 119 -2.59 11.40 -17.65
N ARG A 120 -2.52 12.19 -18.72
CA ARG A 120 -3.06 11.80 -20.03
C ARG A 120 -1.90 11.33 -20.90
N VAL A 121 -2.10 10.23 -21.61
CA VAL A 121 -1.11 9.72 -22.56
C VAL A 121 -1.11 10.61 -23.80
N GLY A 122 0.08 11.10 -24.16
CA GLY A 122 0.28 11.87 -25.38
C GLY A 122 0.11 11.01 -26.64
N TRP A 123 -0.01 11.68 -27.78
CA TRP A 123 -0.06 11.02 -29.09
C TRP A 123 1.22 10.23 -29.41
N ASP A 124 2.35 10.60 -28.80
CA ASP A 124 3.64 9.92 -28.91
C ASP A 124 3.74 8.69 -27.99
N SER A 125 2.63 8.30 -27.37
CA SER A 125 2.56 7.18 -26.42
C SER A 125 3.43 7.39 -25.19
N THR A 126 3.61 8.64 -24.75
CA THR A 126 4.37 8.98 -23.53
C THR A 126 3.54 9.72 -22.49
N ILE A 127 3.99 9.69 -21.23
CA ILE A 127 3.48 10.51 -20.13
C ILE A 127 4.63 11.27 -19.48
N SER A 128 4.36 12.51 -19.04
CA SER A 128 5.32 13.32 -18.29
C SER A 128 5.06 13.24 -16.78
N VAL A 129 6.05 12.80 -16.03
CA VAL A 129 6.05 12.75 -14.57
C VAL A 129 7.31 13.46 -14.09
N GLU A 130 7.12 14.50 -13.26
CA GLU A 130 8.22 15.29 -12.68
C GLU A 130 9.22 15.84 -13.74
N GLY A 131 8.73 16.13 -14.95
CA GLY A 131 9.55 16.65 -16.05
C GLY A 131 10.24 15.59 -16.91
N VAL A 132 10.11 14.30 -16.58
CA VAL A 132 10.66 13.17 -17.33
C VAL A 132 9.56 12.47 -18.13
N ARG A 133 9.85 12.11 -19.38
CA ARG A 133 8.93 11.38 -20.26
C ARG A 133 9.12 9.86 -20.13
N TYR A 134 8.03 9.15 -19.91
CA TYR A 134 7.98 7.69 -19.80
C TYR A 134 7.10 7.12 -20.90
N SER A 135 7.56 6.07 -21.57
CA SER A 135 6.78 5.36 -22.58
C SER A 135 5.68 4.50 -21.96
N VAL A 136 4.51 4.56 -22.57
CA VAL A 136 3.32 3.75 -22.29
C VAL A 136 2.97 2.98 -23.56
N PRO A 137 2.27 1.84 -23.51
CA PRO A 137 1.77 1.18 -24.71
C PRO A 137 0.82 2.05 -25.55
N HIS A 138 0.96 2.00 -26.88
CA HIS A 138 0.23 2.87 -27.83
C HIS A 138 -1.29 2.71 -27.82
N HIS A 139 -1.83 1.60 -27.32
CA HIS A 139 -3.27 1.42 -27.21
C HIS A 139 -3.91 2.29 -26.12
N HIS A 140 -3.11 2.94 -25.28
CA HIS A 140 -3.57 3.88 -24.26
C HIS A 140 -3.45 5.36 -24.69
N ILE A 141 -3.13 5.65 -25.95
CA ILE A 141 -3.09 7.03 -26.46
C ILE A 141 -4.44 7.72 -26.20
N ASP A 142 -4.38 8.97 -25.71
CA ASP A 142 -5.53 9.78 -25.29
C ASP A 142 -6.33 9.25 -24.07
N GLU A 143 -5.93 8.12 -23.48
CA GLU A 143 -6.52 7.65 -22.23
C GLU A 143 -5.95 8.38 -21.00
N ARG A 144 -6.73 8.39 -19.91
CA ARG A 144 -6.28 8.85 -18.59
C ARG A 144 -5.70 7.67 -17.83
N VAL A 145 -4.48 7.85 -17.35
CA VAL A 145 -3.77 6.89 -16.52
C VAL A 145 -3.46 7.50 -15.18
N TRP A 146 -3.24 6.65 -14.18
CA TRP A 146 -2.73 7.04 -12.89
C TRP A 146 -1.29 6.61 -12.74
N VAL A 147 -0.47 7.45 -12.11
CA VAL A 147 0.94 7.20 -11.89
C VAL A 147 1.28 7.33 -10.42
N ARG A 148 2.08 6.39 -9.92
CA ARG A 148 2.66 6.46 -8.58
C ARG A 148 4.05 5.85 -8.55
N TRP A 149 4.88 6.35 -7.64
CA TRP A 149 6.15 5.73 -7.31
C TRP A 149 5.93 4.55 -6.35
N CYS A 150 6.63 3.45 -6.60
CA CYS A 150 6.68 2.28 -5.73
C CYS A 150 8.15 1.91 -5.51
N GLY A 151 8.75 2.48 -4.46
CA GLY A 151 10.21 2.46 -4.30
C GLY A 151 10.85 3.29 -5.41
N GLU A 152 11.72 2.66 -6.21
CA GLU A 152 12.40 3.29 -7.34
C GLU A 152 11.69 3.07 -8.69
N GLU A 153 10.57 2.33 -8.70
CA GLU A 153 9.81 2.04 -9.92
C GLU A 153 8.62 3.00 -10.09
N LEU A 154 8.43 3.52 -11.30
CA LEU A 154 7.22 4.24 -11.69
C LEU A 154 6.16 3.23 -12.14
N VAL A 155 5.04 3.17 -11.41
CA VAL A 155 3.91 2.30 -11.73
C VAL A 155 2.82 3.14 -12.39
N VAL A 156 2.53 2.82 -13.65
CA VAL A 156 1.38 3.36 -14.38
C VAL A 156 0.22 2.38 -14.25
N THR A 157 -0.97 2.87 -13.95
CA THR A 157 -2.20 2.08 -13.82
C THR A 157 -3.29 2.67 -14.71
N VAL A 158 -3.97 1.84 -15.50
CA VAL A 158 -5.18 2.17 -16.28
C VAL A 158 -6.30 1.35 -15.66
N ILE A 159 -7.40 2.01 -15.41
CA ILE A 159 -8.65 1.36 -15.05
C ILE A 159 -9.45 1.33 -16.36
N ALA A 160 -9.58 0.16 -16.96
CA ALA A 160 -10.44 0.04 -18.13
C ALA A 160 -11.90 0.25 -17.69
N ASP A 161 -12.60 1.19 -18.33
CA ASP A 161 -14.06 1.30 -18.25
C ASP A 161 -14.68 0.16 -19.08
N GLY A 162 -14.51 -1.08 -18.62
CA GLY A 162 -14.96 -2.28 -19.31
C GLY A 162 -16.20 -2.85 -18.66
N GLY A 163 -17.35 -2.77 -19.35
CA GLY A 163 -18.58 -3.48 -19.00
C GLY A 163 -18.32 -4.97 -18.71
N GLY A 164 -18.77 -5.40 -17.53
CA GLY A 164 -18.65 -6.78 -17.06
C GLY A 164 -18.41 -6.79 -15.55
N ARG A 165 -19.49 -6.93 -14.77
CA ARG A 165 -19.51 -6.88 -13.29
C ARG A 165 -18.66 -7.96 -12.57
N ASP A 166 -17.90 -8.79 -13.27
CA ASP A 166 -17.29 -10.00 -12.71
C ASP A 166 -15.77 -10.14 -12.91
N ARG A 167 -15.06 -9.06 -13.26
CA ARG A 167 -13.59 -9.10 -13.32
C ARG A 167 -12.96 -7.91 -12.61
N PRO A 168 -12.12 -8.11 -11.59
CA PRO A 168 -11.40 -6.99 -10.97
C PRO A 168 -10.55 -6.30 -12.04
N PRO A 169 -10.48 -4.95 -12.04
CA PRO A 169 -9.56 -4.24 -12.91
C PRO A 169 -8.17 -4.79 -12.65
N ARG A 170 -7.53 -5.34 -13.70
CA ARG A 170 -6.15 -5.78 -13.58
C ARG A 170 -5.30 -4.52 -13.54
N PRO A 171 -4.55 -4.25 -12.46
CA PRO A 171 -3.47 -3.28 -12.57
C PRO A 171 -2.51 -3.89 -13.60
N TRP A 172 -2.52 -3.39 -14.83
CA TRP A 172 -1.34 -3.54 -15.65
C TRP A 172 -0.31 -2.66 -14.95
N ALA A 173 0.68 -3.28 -14.32
CA ALA A 173 1.89 -2.60 -13.93
C ALA A 173 2.84 -2.81 -15.10
N ALA A 174 2.88 -1.89 -16.07
CA ALA A 174 4.11 -1.82 -16.84
C ALA A 174 5.17 -1.30 -15.89
N ARG A 175 6.18 -2.14 -15.64
CA ARG A 175 7.47 -1.64 -15.16
C ARG A 175 7.99 -0.76 -16.28
N ALA A 176 7.80 0.54 -16.15
CA ALA A 176 8.72 1.45 -16.79
C ALA A 176 9.99 1.35 -15.95
N THR A 177 10.91 0.46 -16.32
CA THR A 177 12.28 0.54 -15.80
C THR A 177 12.75 1.93 -16.16
N ALA A 178 12.92 2.77 -15.14
CA ALA A 178 13.70 3.98 -15.27
C ALA A 178 15.15 3.53 -15.50
N ASP A 179 15.46 3.08 -16.72
CA ASP A 179 16.83 3.15 -17.18
C ASP A 179 17.08 4.64 -17.47
N PRO A 180 17.87 5.35 -16.65
CA PRO A 180 18.19 6.75 -16.90
C PRO A 180 18.88 6.95 -18.27
N ARG A 181 19.30 5.88 -18.95
CA ARG A 181 19.85 5.91 -20.32
C ARG A 181 18.79 5.86 -21.43
N ARG A 182 17.52 5.63 -21.11
CA ARG A 182 16.38 5.70 -22.06
C ARG A 182 15.50 6.95 -21.88
N ALA A 183 15.89 7.87 -21.01
CA ALA A 183 15.34 9.22 -21.02
C ALA A 183 15.68 9.87 -22.37
N LEU A 184 14.66 10.08 -23.21
CA LEU A 184 14.84 10.82 -24.45
C LEU A 184 15.26 12.26 -24.09
N PRO A 185 16.43 12.75 -24.57
CA PRO A 185 16.80 14.14 -24.38
C PRO A 185 15.78 15.06 -25.07
N GLN A 186 15.73 16.30 -24.59
CA GLN A 186 14.71 17.30 -24.96
C GLN A 186 14.62 17.55 -26.46
#